data_AF-A0A7S4RZR6-F1
#
_entry.id   AF-A0A7S4RZR6-F1
#
_cell.length_a   1.000
_cell.length_b   1.000
_cell.length_c   1.000
_cell.angle_alpha   90.00
_cell.angle_beta   90.00
_cell.angle_gamma   90.00
#
_symmetry.space_group_name_H-M   'P 1'
#
loop_
_entity.id
_entity.type
_entity.pdbx_description
1 polymer ?
#
loop_
_entity_poly.entity_id
_entity_poly.type
_entity_poly.pdbx_seq_one_letter_code
_entity_poly.pdbx_strand_id
1 'polypeptide(L)'
;MPNNSIAGDLPRDDDLNAILQIKKGTVDEQPRGGPKKNFTFKVSEGFLILKAKIHIHASPLPDDAPIFFKKSKNATQAQYVEMTAENFVEYLKARWSKITELDMTRWGAANTTAAAGTFFEVFVYKPRFVYKSRPAAQARQEMRRATAAAVRRERIRIQNHAQANNLQIGPIHLQHLAVHNARNARAAADGAEGEVMIPDDATNRQAARLDEARAALDNEDEQAAQERNSLMRPIQLELNGTIVSVNVNVRSLRTALGLPQHDLFHQGIYNGYVHPDLAAEDDMEDVELPYQKNNKEKTQRKHPKRVVKR
;
A
#
# COMPACT_ATOMS: atom_id res chain seq x y z
N MET A 1 -30.02 -37.02 -31.42
CA MET A 1 -28.94 -37.27 -32.41
C MET A 1 -27.75 -37.84 -31.65
N PRO A 2 -27.20 -39.01 -32.00
CA PRO A 2 -25.99 -39.52 -31.35
C PRO A 2 -24.84 -38.56 -31.67
N ASN A 3 -24.28 -37.92 -30.63
CA ASN A 3 -23.12 -37.05 -30.73
C ASN A 3 -21.88 -37.93 -30.95
N ASN A 4 -21.61 -38.34 -32.19
CA ASN A 4 -20.36 -38.99 -32.54
C ASN A 4 -19.25 -37.95 -32.56
N SER A 5 -18.67 -37.67 -31.39
CA SER A 5 -17.40 -36.95 -31.31
C SER A 5 -16.34 -37.78 -32.04
N ILE A 6 -15.50 -37.12 -32.85
CA ILE A 6 -14.32 -37.77 -33.46
C ILE A 6 -13.37 -38.31 -32.37
N ALA A 7 -13.38 -37.72 -31.18
CA ALA A 7 -12.61 -38.17 -30.03
C ALA A 7 -13.23 -39.37 -29.27
N GLY A 8 -14.33 -39.93 -29.78
CA GLY A 8 -15.09 -40.98 -29.10
C GLY A 8 -15.88 -40.47 -27.90
N ASP A 9 -16.33 -41.39 -27.05
CA ASP A 9 -17.04 -41.04 -25.82
C ASP A 9 -16.14 -40.31 -24.81
N LEU A 10 -16.74 -39.43 -24.02
CA LEU A 10 -16.04 -38.75 -22.93
C LEU A 10 -15.57 -39.80 -21.89
N PRO A 11 -14.25 -39.97 -21.67
CA PRO A 11 -13.76 -40.93 -20.70
C PRO A 11 -14.13 -40.50 -19.28
N ARG A 12 -14.58 -41.46 -18.46
CA ARG A 12 -15.10 -41.16 -17.12
C ARG A 12 -14.02 -41.20 -16.04
N ASP A 13 -13.11 -42.14 -16.15
CA ASP A 13 -12.12 -42.48 -15.10
C ASP A 13 -10.70 -42.01 -15.41
N ASP A 14 -10.49 -41.45 -16.61
CA ASP A 14 -9.23 -40.86 -17.04
C ASP A 14 -9.02 -39.48 -16.40
N ASP A 15 -7.76 -39.12 -16.19
CA ASP A 15 -7.39 -37.79 -15.75
C ASP A 15 -7.55 -36.78 -16.89
N LEU A 16 -8.53 -35.88 -16.74
CA LEU A 16 -8.80 -34.80 -17.68
C LEU A 16 -8.15 -33.50 -17.20
N ASN A 17 -7.64 -32.71 -18.14
CA ASN A 17 -6.98 -31.44 -17.85
C ASN A 17 -7.99 -30.29 -17.74
N ALA A 18 -7.93 -29.52 -16.66
CA ALA A 18 -8.69 -28.29 -16.46
C ALA A 18 -7.78 -27.06 -16.35
N ILE A 19 -8.27 -25.93 -16.87
CA ILE A 19 -7.66 -24.61 -16.69
C ILE A 19 -8.65 -23.76 -15.90
N LEU A 20 -8.29 -23.44 -14.66
CA LEU A 20 -8.99 -22.49 -13.82
C LEU A 20 -8.46 -21.07 -14.08
N GLN A 21 -9.36 -20.18 -14.48
CA GLN A 21 -9.08 -18.75 -14.59
C GLN A 21 -9.81 -17.99 -13.49
N ILE A 22 -9.05 -17.39 -12.58
CA ILE A 22 -9.59 -16.63 -11.46
C ILE A 22 -9.64 -15.16 -11.88
N LYS A 23 -10.84 -14.62 -12.11
CA LYS A 23 -11.04 -13.22 -12.49
C LYS A 23 -11.30 -12.35 -11.26
N LYS A 24 -10.75 -11.13 -11.24
CA LYS A 24 -10.93 -10.15 -10.17
C LYS A 24 -12.06 -9.18 -10.51
N GLY A 25 -13.19 -9.26 -9.81
CA GLY A 25 -14.38 -8.44 -10.04
C GLY A 25 -15.64 -9.30 -10.18
N THR A 26 -16.78 -8.66 -10.44
CA THR A 26 -18.06 -9.32 -10.73
C THR A 26 -18.14 -9.70 -12.21
N VAL A 27 -19.03 -10.64 -12.57
CA VAL A 27 -19.17 -11.09 -13.97
C VAL A 27 -19.53 -9.94 -14.91
N ASP A 28 -20.36 -9.01 -14.43
CA ASP A 28 -20.96 -7.91 -15.19
C ASP A 28 -19.96 -6.80 -15.55
N GLU A 29 -18.90 -6.63 -14.77
CA GLU A 29 -17.88 -5.59 -14.97
C GLU A 29 -16.78 -5.96 -15.97
N GLN A 30 -16.94 -7.06 -16.72
CA GLN A 30 -15.93 -7.61 -17.64
C GLN A 30 -14.52 -7.67 -17.04
N PRO A 31 -14.34 -8.34 -15.90
CA PRO A 31 -13.10 -8.30 -15.13
C PRO A 31 -11.94 -8.87 -15.94
N ARG A 32 -10.84 -8.12 -15.96
CA ARG A 32 -9.62 -8.46 -16.71
C ARG A 32 -8.50 -8.90 -15.78
N GLY A 33 -7.77 -9.92 -16.22
CA GLY A 33 -6.58 -10.43 -15.52
C GLY A 33 -6.90 -11.37 -14.36
N GLY A 34 -5.83 -11.88 -13.73
CA GLY A 34 -5.87 -12.83 -12.62
C GLY A 34 -5.11 -14.12 -12.90
N PRO A 35 -4.83 -14.92 -11.84
CA PRO A 35 -4.01 -16.11 -11.97
C PRO A 35 -4.74 -17.20 -12.76
N LYS A 36 -3.96 -17.90 -13.60
CA LYS A 36 -4.38 -19.14 -14.27
C LYS A 36 -3.74 -20.31 -13.55
N LYS A 37 -4.52 -21.35 -13.28
CA LYS A 37 -4.06 -22.57 -12.62
C LYS A 37 -4.52 -23.78 -13.43
N ASN A 38 -3.65 -24.76 -13.56
CA ASN A 38 -3.96 -26.01 -14.22
C ASN A 38 -4.08 -27.10 -13.16
N PHE A 39 -5.03 -28.01 -13.32
CA PHE A 39 -5.21 -29.16 -12.44
C PHE A 39 -5.93 -30.28 -13.20
N THR A 40 -5.93 -31.48 -12.63
CA THR A 40 -6.58 -32.65 -13.21
C THR A 40 -7.81 -33.09 -12.41
N PHE A 41 -8.78 -33.67 -13.10
CA PHE A 41 -10.00 -34.20 -12.50
C PHE A 41 -10.56 -35.37 -13.31
N LYS A 42 -11.37 -36.21 -12.67
CA LYS A 42 -12.09 -37.30 -13.34
C LYS A 42 -13.57 -36.96 -13.43
N VAL A 43 -14.26 -37.45 -14.45
CA VAL A 43 -15.70 -37.23 -14.56
C VAL A 43 -16.46 -38.05 -13.53
N SER A 44 -15.97 -39.26 -13.20
CA SER A 44 -16.56 -40.16 -12.20
C SER A 44 -16.48 -39.61 -10.77
N GLU A 45 -15.51 -38.74 -10.47
CA GLU A 45 -15.42 -38.00 -9.20
C GLU A 45 -16.60 -37.01 -8.99
N GLY A 46 -17.24 -36.58 -10.08
CA GLY A 46 -18.40 -35.71 -10.04
C GLY A 46 -18.09 -34.23 -9.75
N PHE A 47 -19.14 -33.41 -9.79
CA PHE A 47 -19.03 -31.95 -9.69
C PHE A 47 -18.54 -31.46 -8.32
N LEU A 48 -18.90 -32.14 -7.23
CA LEU A 48 -18.51 -31.71 -5.88
C LEU A 48 -16.99 -31.78 -5.67
N ILE A 49 -16.34 -32.83 -6.17
CA ILE A 49 -14.88 -32.96 -6.11
C ILE A 49 -14.20 -31.92 -6.99
N LEU A 50 -14.75 -31.67 -8.19
CA LEU A 50 -14.27 -30.56 -9.04
C LEU A 50 -14.39 -29.21 -8.34
N LYS A 51 -15.53 -28.93 -7.69
CA LYS A 51 -15.76 -27.72 -6.91
C LYS A 51 -14.75 -27.60 -5.77
N ALA A 52 -14.48 -28.67 -5.04
CA ALA A 52 -13.48 -28.70 -3.97
C ALA A 52 -12.07 -28.40 -4.50
N LYS A 53 -11.65 -29.04 -5.60
CA LYS A 53 -10.36 -28.77 -6.27
C LYS A 53 -10.24 -27.30 -6.70
N ILE A 54 -11.32 -26.73 -7.23
CA ILE A 54 -11.38 -25.31 -7.58
C ILE A 54 -11.23 -24.42 -6.34
N HIS A 55 -11.90 -24.73 -5.23
CA HIS A 55 -11.78 -23.96 -3.98
C HIS A 55 -10.35 -23.98 -3.43
N ILE A 56 -9.67 -25.13 -3.46
CA ILE A 56 -8.26 -25.25 -3.05
C ILE A 56 -7.38 -24.31 -3.89
N HIS A 57 -7.53 -24.33 -5.21
CA HIS A 57 -6.72 -23.49 -6.10
C HIS A 57 -7.13 -22.01 -6.13
N ALA A 58 -8.39 -21.72 -5.82
CA ALA A 58 -8.96 -20.38 -5.78
C ALA A 58 -9.10 -19.83 -4.36
N SER A 59 -8.47 -20.39 -3.33
CA SER A 59 -8.62 -19.84 -1.98
C SER A 59 -8.04 -18.41 -1.85
N PRO A 60 -8.66 -17.50 -1.08
CA PRO A 60 -10.00 -17.61 -0.51
C PRO A 60 -11.07 -17.39 -1.60
N LEU A 61 -12.11 -18.24 -1.59
CA LEU A 61 -13.30 -18.17 -2.44
C LEU A 61 -14.52 -18.53 -1.57
N PRO A 62 -15.65 -17.78 -1.65
CA PRO A 62 -16.88 -18.15 -0.96
C PRO A 62 -17.38 -19.53 -1.40
N ASP A 63 -17.92 -20.32 -0.46
CA ASP A 63 -18.41 -21.69 -0.73
C ASP A 63 -19.59 -21.73 -1.72
N ASP A 64 -20.35 -20.64 -1.82
CA ASP A 64 -21.47 -20.44 -2.72
C ASP A 64 -21.06 -19.80 -4.06
N ALA A 65 -19.76 -19.56 -4.29
CA ALA A 65 -19.32 -18.87 -5.49
C ALA A 65 -19.68 -19.66 -6.77
N PRO A 66 -20.33 -19.02 -7.75
CA PRO A 66 -20.72 -19.66 -8.99
C PRO A 66 -19.48 -19.99 -9.82
N ILE A 67 -19.50 -21.20 -10.39
CA ILE A 67 -18.43 -21.71 -11.25
C ILE A 67 -18.92 -21.64 -12.68
N PHE A 68 -18.21 -20.91 -13.54
CA PHE A 68 -18.58 -20.75 -14.94
C PHE A 68 -17.74 -21.65 -15.84
N PHE A 69 -18.37 -22.25 -16.83
CA PHE A 69 -17.75 -23.15 -17.78
C PHE A 69 -17.82 -22.59 -19.21
N LYS A 70 -16.72 -22.74 -19.94
CA LYS A 70 -16.63 -22.30 -21.33
C LYS A 70 -16.92 -23.46 -22.28
N LYS A 71 -18.16 -23.50 -22.80
CA LYS A 71 -18.70 -24.56 -23.66
C LYS A 71 -18.03 -24.71 -25.03
N SER A 72 -17.23 -23.75 -25.49
CA SER A 72 -16.50 -23.84 -26.76
C SER A 72 -15.22 -22.99 -26.76
N LYS A 73 -14.24 -23.36 -27.58
CA LYS A 73 -12.94 -22.68 -27.67
C LYS A 73 -13.06 -21.18 -27.95
N ASN A 74 -14.05 -20.79 -28.77
CA ASN A 74 -14.29 -19.43 -29.23
C ASN A 74 -15.44 -18.72 -28.50
N ALA A 75 -16.00 -19.32 -27.44
CA ALA A 75 -17.07 -18.69 -26.67
C ALA A 75 -16.60 -17.38 -26.02
N THR A 76 -17.40 -16.32 -26.19
CA THR A 76 -17.20 -15.06 -25.49
C THR A 76 -17.60 -15.18 -24.02
N GLN A 77 -17.15 -14.27 -23.16
CA GLN A 77 -17.45 -14.32 -21.72
C GLN A 77 -18.95 -14.34 -21.41
N ALA A 78 -19.76 -13.64 -22.21
CA ALA A 78 -21.22 -13.63 -22.08
C ALA A 78 -21.87 -15.00 -22.37
N GLN A 79 -21.14 -15.91 -23.04
CA GLN A 79 -21.60 -17.26 -23.37
C GLN A 79 -21.10 -18.31 -22.38
N TYR A 80 -20.42 -17.89 -21.30
CA TYR A 80 -20.04 -18.80 -20.23
C TYR A 80 -21.28 -19.18 -19.44
N VAL A 81 -21.37 -20.43 -19.03
CA VAL A 81 -22.56 -20.94 -18.37
C VAL A 81 -22.19 -21.44 -16.99
N GLU A 82 -23.03 -21.14 -16.02
CA GLU A 82 -22.86 -21.63 -14.65
C GLU A 82 -22.99 -23.16 -14.62
N MET A 83 -22.01 -23.78 -13.98
CA MET A 83 -21.89 -25.21 -13.85
C MET A 83 -22.45 -25.65 -12.50
N THR A 84 -23.37 -26.60 -12.53
CA THR A 84 -24.03 -27.20 -11.39
C THR A 84 -23.85 -28.72 -11.44
N ALA A 85 -24.23 -29.42 -10.37
CA ALA A 85 -24.17 -30.89 -10.34
C ALA A 85 -25.02 -31.53 -11.45
N GLU A 86 -26.14 -30.91 -11.81
CA GLU A 86 -27.10 -31.42 -12.79
C GLU A 86 -26.58 -31.29 -14.24
N ASN A 87 -25.90 -30.19 -14.55
CA ASN A 87 -25.46 -29.89 -15.92
C ASN A 87 -23.98 -30.23 -16.20
N PHE A 88 -23.24 -30.63 -15.17
CA PHE A 88 -21.80 -30.90 -15.22
C PHE A 88 -21.41 -31.85 -16.35
N VAL A 89 -21.97 -33.07 -16.36
CA VAL A 89 -21.61 -34.10 -17.33
C VAL A 89 -22.03 -33.71 -18.75
N GLU A 90 -23.20 -33.06 -18.88
CA GLU A 90 -23.71 -32.61 -20.18
C GLU A 90 -22.77 -31.57 -20.80
N TYR A 91 -22.28 -30.62 -20.02
CA TYR A 91 -21.39 -29.57 -20.52
C TYR A 91 -19.99 -30.09 -20.87
N LEU A 92 -19.47 -31.05 -20.11
CA LEU A 92 -18.24 -31.73 -20.49
C LEU A 92 -18.41 -32.48 -21.81
N LYS A 93 -19.50 -33.25 -21.97
CA LYS A 93 -19.81 -33.95 -23.23
C LYS A 93 -19.98 -32.97 -24.40
N ALA A 94 -20.65 -31.85 -24.19
CA ALA A 94 -20.85 -30.83 -25.22
C ALA A 94 -19.53 -30.11 -25.61
N ARG A 95 -18.57 -30.00 -24.70
CA ARG A 95 -17.23 -29.48 -25.01
C ARG A 95 -16.38 -30.54 -25.73
N TRP A 96 -16.51 -31.80 -25.31
CA TRP A 96 -15.82 -32.96 -25.88
C TRP A 96 -16.25 -33.24 -27.31
N SER A 97 -17.54 -33.13 -27.62
CA SER A 97 -18.07 -33.33 -28.98
C SER A 97 -17.60 -32.27 -29.99
N LYS A 98 -17.02 -31.16 -29.52
CA LYS A 98 -16.46 -30.09 -30.36
C LYS A 98 -14.96 -30.27 -30.63
N ILE A 99 -14.38 -31.41 -30.28
CA ILE A 99 -13.01 -31.75 -30.69
C ILE A 99 -13.04 -31.98 -32.20
N THR A 100 -12.15 -31.27 -32.91
CA THR A 100 -12.09 -31.33 -34.38
C THR A 100 -11.03 -32.33 -34.84
N GLU A 101 -11.14 -32.78 -36.08
CA GLU A 101 -10.12 -33.62 -36.73
C GLU A 101 -8.74 -32.94 -36.73
N LEU A 102 -8.69 -31.62 -36.92
CA LEU A 102 -7.46 -30.84 -36.81
C LEU A 102 -6.82 -30.90 -35.43
N ASP A 103 -7.62 -30.88 -34.36
CA ASP A 103 -7.10 -31.04 -33.00
C ASP A 103 -6.54 -32.47 -32.82
N MET A 104 -7.20 -33.49 -33.38
CA MET A 104 -6.75 -34.88 -33.29
C MET A 104 -5.47 -35.17 -34.09
N THR A 105 -5.35 -34.62 -35.29
CA THR A 105 -4.12 -34.70 -36.09
C THR A 105 -2.95 -34.01 -35.37
N ARG A 106 -3.19 -32.86 -34.74
CA ARG A 106 -2.16 -32.15 -33.96
C ARG A 106 -1.71 -32.95 -32.75
N TRP A 107 -2.64 -33.55 -32.01
CA TRP A 107 -2.29 -34.37 -30.85
C TRP A 107 -1.64 -35.70 -31.25
N GLY A 108 -2.09 -36.32 -32.35
CA GLY A 108 -1.46 -37.50 -32.92
C GLY A 108 0.00 -37.25 -33.33
N ALA A 109 0.29 -36.11 -33.97
CA ALA A 109 1.66 -35.70 -34.29
C ALA A 109 2.54 -35.47 -33.04
N ALA A 110 1.93 -35.14 -31.89
CA ALA A 110 2.59 -34.95 -30.60
C ALA A 110 2.50 -36.18 -29.68
N ASN A 111 2.07 -37.35 -30.21
CA ASN A 111 1.86 -38.59 -29.44
C ASN A 111 1.00 -38.39 -28.17
N THR A 112 -0.01 -37.53 -28.26
CA THR A 112 -0.87 -37.12 -27.14
C THR A 112 -2.29 -37.66 -27.37
N THR A 113 -2.93 -38.18 -26.32
CA THR A 113 -4.32 -38.67 -26.39
C THR A 113 -5.33 -37.52 -26.37
N ALA A 114 -6.58 -37.77 -26.79
CA ALA A 114 -7.65 -36.77 -26.70
C ALA A 114 -7.89 -36.26 -25.27
N ALA A 115 -7.77 -37.15 -24.27
CA ALA A 115 -7.92 -36.81 -22.85
C ALA A 115 -6.81 -35.86 -22.38
N ALA A 116 -5.55 -36.14 -22.74
CA ALA A 116 -4.42 -35.31 -22.37
C ALA A 116 -4.36 -33.98 -23.16
N GLY A 117 -4.79 -33.98 -24.43
CA GLY A 117 -4.77 -32.80 -25.29
C GLY A 117 -5.92 -31.80 -25.02
N THR A 118 -7.02 -32.27 -24.42
CA THR A 118 -8.21 -31.45 -24.17
C THR A 118 -8.11 -30.72 -22.84
N PHE A 119 -8.24 -29.39 -22.89
CA PHE A 119 -8.33 -28.55 -21.70
C PHE A 119 -9.76 -28.03 -21.48
N PHE A 120 -10.31 -28.30 -20.31
CA PHE A 120 -11.60 -27.79 -19.84
C PHE A 120 -11.40 -26.46 -19.12
N GLU A 121 -11.86 -25.37 -19.74
CA GLU A 121 -11.70 -24.02 -19.18
C GLU A 121 -12.85 -23.67 -18.23
N VAL A 122 -12.48 -23.41 -16.98
CA VAL A 122 -13.38 -23.04 -15.88
C VAL A 122 -13.01 -21.67 -15.36
N PHE A 123 -14.01 -20.88 -15.01
CA PHE A 123 -13.87 -19.49 -14.59
C PHE A 123 -14.56 -19.28 -13.26
N VAL A 124 -13.86 -18.59 -12.36
CA VAL A 124 -14.42 -18.16 -11.09
C VAL A 124 -14.16 -16.68 -10.92
N TYR A 125 -15.15 -15.98 -10.40
CA TYR A 125 -15.11 -14.55 -10.20
C TYR A 125 -14.95 -14.29 -8.71
N LYS A 126 -13.82 -13.70 -8.34
CA LYS A 126 -13.61 -13.22 -6.98
C LYS A 126 -14.09 -11.78 -6.91
N PRO A 127 -15.17 -11.48 -6.18
CA PRO A 127 -15.53 -10.10 -5.95
C PRO A 127 -14.36 -9.38 -5.30
N ARG A 128 -14.19 -8.10 -5.65
CA ARG A 128 -13.06 -7.27 -5.18
C ARG A 128 -12.96 -7.22 -3.64
N PHE A 129 -14.07 -7.52 -2.96
CA PHE A 129 -14.20 -7.64 -1.51
C PHE A 129 -13.39 -8.77 -0.87
N VAL A 130 -13.02 -9.83 -1.60
CA VAL A 130 -12.30 -10.98 -1.02
C VAL A 130 -10.80 -10.67 -0.77
N TYR A 131 -10.27 -9.57 -1.30
CA TYR A 131 -8.95 -9.06 -0.88
C TYR A 131 -9.01 -8.22 0.41
N LYS A 132 -10.19 -8.02 1.00
CA LYS A 132 -10.41 -7.23 2.22
C LYS A 132 -10.99 -8.02 3.39
N SER A 133 -10.92 -9.35 3.42
CA SER A 133 -11.10 -10.09 4.68
C SER A 133 -9.84 -9.98 5.56
N ARG A 134 -9.43 -8.74 5.83
CA ARG A 134 -8.83 -8.40 7.12
C ARG A 134 -10.02 -8.31 8.09
N PRO A 135 -9.90 -8.80 9.33
CA PRO A 135 -10.99 -8.73 10.31
C PRO A 135 -11.53 -7.29 10.37
N ALA A 136 -12.85 -7.13 10.49
CA ALA A 136 -13.54 -5.83 10.42
C ALA A 136 -12.99 -4.74 11.38
N ALA A 137 -12.18 -5.14 12.38
CA ALA A 137 -11.37 -4.25 13.20
C ALA A 137 -10.29 -3.46 12.43
N GLN A 138 -9.77 -3.99 11.32
CA GLN A 138 -8.73 -3.38 10.48
C GLN A 138 -9.25 -2.80 9.16
N ALA A 139 -10.47 -3.13 8.74
CA ALA A 139 -11.07 -2.62 7.50
C ALA A 139 -11.51 -1.14 7.59
N ARG A 140 -11.46 -0.53 8.78
CA ARG A 140 -11.68 0.92 9.00
C ARG A 140 -10.38 1.72 9.23
N GLN A 141 -9.22 1.17 8.88
CA GLN A 141 -7.98 1.95 8.76
C GLN A 141 -7.77 2.32 7.28
N GLU A 142 -8.72 3.02 6.68
CA GLU A 142 -8.35 3.86 5.53
C GLU A 142 -7.53 5.00 6.14
N MET A 143 -6.20 4.91 5.99
CA MET A 143 -5.29 5.97 6.40
C MET A 143 -5.75 7.25 5.71
N ARG A 144 -6.34 8.16 6.49
CA ARG A 144 -6.77 9.45 5.96
C ARG A 144 -5.54 10.31 5.73
N ARG A 145 -5.63 11.25 4.78
CA ARG A 145 -4.65 12.32 4.73
C ARG A 145 -4.69 13.07 6.06
N ALA A 146 -3.53 13.30 6.66
CA ALA A 146 -3.40 14.23 7.77
C ALA A 146 -3.51 15.65 7.21
N THR A 147 -4.73 16.15 7.05
CA THR A 147 -4.98 17.55 6.64
C THR A 147 -4.54 18.50 7.74
N ALA A 148 -4.17 19.73 7.40
CA ALA A 148 -3.69 20.70 8.35
C ALA A 148 -4.73 21.01 9.44
N ALA A 149 -6.02 21.03 9.08
CA ALA A 149 -7.11 21.15 10.03
C ALA A 149 -7.21 19.94 10.99
N ALA A 150 -7.08 18.71 10.47
CA ALA A 150 -7.13 17.51 11.29
C ALA A 150 -5.94 17.42 12.27
N VAL A 151 -4.73 17.73 11.79
CA VAL A 151 -3.52 17.74 12.63
C VAL A 151 -3.64 18.77 13.75
N ARG A 152 -4.14 19.99 13.46
CA ARG A 152 -4.34 21.03 14.48
C ARG A 152 -5.35 20.59 15.56
N ARG A 153 -6.47 19.97 15.15
CA ARG A 153 -7.47 19.44 16.09
C ARG A 153 -6.87 18.35 16.98
N GLU A 154 -6.18 17.38 16.39
CA GLU A 154 -5.56 16.30 17.17
C GLU A 154 -4.44 16.84 18.08
N ARG A 155 -3.70 17.87 17.67
CA ARG A 155 -2.66 18.49 18.51
C ARG A 155 -3.24 19.06 19.81
N ILE A 156 -4.33 19.82 19.73
CA ILE A 156 -5.06 20.34 20.91
C ILE A 156 -5.55 19.18 21.79
N ARG A 157 -6.09 18.15 21.15
CA ARG A 157 -6.65 16.98 21.83
C ARG A 157 -5.61 16.17 22.58
N ILE A 158 -4.47 15.91 21.95
CA ILE A 158 -3.32 15.24 22.56
C ILE A 158 -2.77 16.08 23.72
N GLN A 159 -2.71 17.40 23.57
CA GLN A 159 -2.24 18.29 24.64
C GLN A 159 -3.18 18.27 25.85
N ASN A 160 -4.50 18.30 25.64
CA ASN A 160 -5.48 18.16 26.71
C ASN A 160 -5.37 16.79 27.39
N HIS A 161 -5.19 15.72 26.62
CA HIS A 161 -4.97 14.37 27.14
C HIS A 161 -3.66 14.29 27.95
N ALA A 162 -2.60 14.93 27.48
CA ALA A 162 -1.31 14.97 28.17
C ALA A 162 -1.42 15.72 29.50
N GLN A 163 -2.11 16.87 29.53
CA GLN A 163 -2.37 17.62 30.75
C GLN A 163 -3.20 16.82 31.76
N ALA A 164 -4.28 16.16 31.30
CA ALA A 164 -5.12 15.35 32.16
C ALA A 164 -4.38 14.16 32.81
N ASN A 165 -3.38 13.61 32.11
CA ASN A 165 -2.59 12.47 32.55
C ASN A 165 -1.19 12.83 33.08
N ASN A 166 -0.87 14.12 33.24
CA ASN A 166 0.46 14.62 33.62
C ASN A 166 1.62 14.07 32.75
N LEU A 167 1.38 13.90 31.45
CA LEU A 167 2.40 13.45 30.50
C LEU A 167 3.15 14.66 29.93
N GLN A 168 4.49 14.61 29.99
CA GLN A 168 5.35 15.57 29.30
C GLN A 168 5.53 15.13 27.84
N ILE A 169 4.98 15.90 26.91
CA ILE A 169 5.11 15.66 25.47
C ILE A 169 5.78 16.88 24.85
N GLY A 170 7.00 16.70 24.36
CA GLY A 170 7.73 17.76 23.66
C GLY A 170 7.18 18.04 22.26
N PRO A 171 7.65 19.12 21.61
CA PRO A 171 7.11 19.59 20.33
C PRO A 171 7.25 18.59 19.17
N ILE A 172 8.35 17.82 19.12
CA ILE A 172 8.59 16.84 18.05
C ILE A 172 7.67 15.63 18.24
N HIS A 173 7.60 15.12 19.47
CA HIS A 173 6.72 14.02 19.86
C HIS A 173 5.25 14.38 19.65
N LEU A 174 4.84 15.60 20.02
CA LEU A 174 3.49 16.10 19.82
C LEU A 174 3.10 16.12 18.34
N GLN A 175 4.00 16.59 17.46
CA GLN A 175 3.73 16.63 16.02
C GLN A 175 3.60 15.22 15.42
N HIS A 176 4.48 14.30 15.82
CA HIS A 176 4.40 12.90 15.41
C HIS A 176 3.04 12.29 15.80
N LEU A 177 2.64 12.47 17.06
CA LEU A 177 1.36 11.97 17.56
C LEU A 177 0.17 12.63 16.86
N ALA A 178 0.23 13.94 16.58
CA ALA A 178 -0.86 14.67 15.91
C ALA A 178 -1.06 14.16 14.48
N VAL A 179 0.01 13.93 13.73
CA VAL A 179 -0.06 13.35 12.38
C VAL A 179 -0.54 11.90 12.45
N HIS A 180 -0.01 11.10 13.37
CA HIS A 180 -0.42 9.71 13.53
C HIS A 180 -1.91 9.59 13.87
N ASN A 181 -2.40 10.37 14.84
CA ASN A 181 -3.81 10.40 15.21
C ASN A 181 -4.68 11.01 14.11
N ALA A 182 -4.23 12.02 13.36
CA ALA A 182 -5.01 12.57 12.26
C ALA A 182 -5.23 11.56 11.12
N ARG A 183 -4.23 10.70 10.85
CA ARG A 183 -4.35 9.60 9.87
C ARG A 183 -5.22 8.46 10.36
N ASN A 184 -5.18 8.20 11.66
CA ASN A 184 -5.85 7.07 12.31
C ASN A 184 -7.13 7.45 13.05
N ALA A 185 -7.58 8.70 12.94
CA ALA A 185 -8.82 9.20 13.50
C ALA A 185 -9.94 8.37 12.89
N ARG A 186 -10.29 7.30 13.61
CA ARG A 186 -11.44 6.48 13.32
C ARG A 186 -12.58 7.48 13.23
N ALA A 187 -13.27 7.53 12.08
CA ALA A 187 -14.63 8.02 12.14
C ALA A 187 -15.32 7.10 13.15
N ALA A 188 -15.40 7.55 14.40
CA ALA A 188 -16.43 7.07 15.27
C ALA A 188 -17.68 7.24 14.43
N ALA A 189 -18.33 6.12 14.15
CA ALA A 189 -19.72 6.21 13.80
C ALA A 189 -20.36 7.08 14.89
N ASP A 190 -21.07 8.11 14.49
CA ASP A 190 -21.87 8.96 15.38
C ASP A 190 -21.10 10.00 16.23
N GLY A 191 -20.13 10.70 15.64
CA GLY A 191 -19.70 12.02 16.15
C GLY A 191 -18.93 12.03 17.48
N ALA A 192 -18.56 10.87 18.02
CA ALA A 192 -17.73 10.77 19.22
C ALA A 192 -16.24 10.90 18.88
N GLU A 193 -15.49 11.72 19.61
CA GLU A 193 -14.04 11.78 19.45
C GLU A 193 -13.39 10.50 20.01
N GLY A 194 -12.93 9.58 19.15
CA GLY A 194 -12.36 8.29 19.58
C GLY A 194 -10.99 8.44 20.25
N GLU A 195 -10.73 7.76 21.37
CA GLU A 195 -9.56 7.90 22.27
C GLU A 195 -8.21 8.25 21.61
N VAL A 196 -7.42 9.13 22.26
CA VAL A 196 -6.08 9.52 21.80
C VAL A 196 -5.15 8.31 21.84
N MET A 197 -4.66 7.87 20.68
CA MET A 197 -3.74 6.76 20.59
C MET A 197 -2.30 7.26 20.72
N ILE A 198 -1.58 6.72 21.70
CA ILE A 198 -0.13 6.88 21.86
C ILE A 198 0.53 5.54 21.48
N PRO A 199 1.11 5.42 20.27
CA PRO A 199 1.75 4.18 19.84
C PRO A 199 2.99 3.85 20.66
N ASP A 200 3.16 2.59 21.07
CA ASP A 200 4.44 2.08 21.60
C ASP A 200 5.28 1.49 20.47
N ASP A 201 5.67 2.34 19.50
CA ASP A 201 6.57 1.95 18.42
C ASP A 201 7.97 2.61 18.57
N ALA A 202 8.90 2.17 17.72
CA ALA A 202 10.26 2.70 17.74
C ALA A 202 10.31 4.20 17.40
N THR A 203 9.46 4.65 16.48
CA THR A 203 9.43 6.04 15.99
C THR A 203 8.90 6.99 17.07
N ASN A 204 7.88 6.58 17.83
CA ASN A 204 7.34 7.36 18.94
C ASN A 204 8.39 7.53 20.05
N ARG A 205 9.10 6.46 20.41
CA ARG A 205 10.20 6.52 21.38
C ARG A 205 11.40 7.31 20.87
N GLN A 206 11.65 7.35 19.56
CA GLN A 206 12.68 8.20 18.97
C GLN A 206 12.27 9.68 19.02
N ALA A 207 11.01 10.00 18.71
CA ALA A 207 10.50 11.37 18.79
C ALA A 207 10.58 11.93 20.21
N ALA A 208 10.20 11.14 21.23
CA ALA A 208 10.38 11.51 22.63
C ALA A 208 11.86 11.77 23.00
N ARG A 209 12.78 10.88 22.59
CA ARG A 209 14.21 11.06 22.83
C ARG A 209 14.81 12.29 22.13
N LEU A 210 14.29 12.68 20.97
CA LEU A 210 14.72 13.90 20.28
C LEU A 210 14.29 15.16 21.06
N ASP A 211 13.11 15.15 21.67
CA ASP A 211 12.69 16.24 22.55
C ASP A 211 13.54 16.30 23.82
N GLU A 212 13.88 15.15 24.43
CA GLU A 212 14.80 15.10 25.57
C GLU A 212 16.19 15.65 25.22
N ALA A 213 16.74 15.22 24.07
CA ALA A 213 18.03 15.71 23.59
C ALA A 213 18.00 17.22 23.29
N ARG A 214 16.90 17.72 22.73
CA ARG A 214 16.70 19.15 22.52
C ARG A 214 16.65 19.91 23.84
N ALA A 215 15.89 19.43 24.81
CA ALA A 215 15.80 20.06 26.12
C ALA A 215 17.16 20.08 26.84
N ALA A 216 17.98 19.03 26.66
CA ALA A 216 19.35 19.01 27.19
C ALA A 216 20.23 20.10 26.53
N LEU A 217 20.17 20.25 25.21
CA LEU A 217 20.89 21.29 24.48
C LEU A 217 20.42 22.69 24.87
N ASP A 218 19.11 22.91 25.00
CA ASP A 218 18.55 24.19 25.41
C ASP A 218 19.04 24.58 26.82
N ASN A 219 19.11 23.61 27.75
CA ASN A 219 19.67 23.83 29.09
C ASN A 219 21.18 24.15 29.06
N GLU A 220 21.97 23.45 28.23
CA GLU A 220 23.39 23.73 28.05
C GLU A 220 23.60 25.13 27.46
N ASP A 221 22.78 25.52 26.48
CA ASP A 221 22.83 26.85 25.87
C ASP A 221 22.41 27.95 26.86
N GLU A 222 21.42 27.71 27.71
CA GLU A 222 21.03 28.63 28.78
C GLU A 222 22.12 28.78 29.83
N GLN A 223 22.76 27.70 30.26
CA GLN A 223 23.90 27.73 31.18
C GLN A 223 25.08 28.49 30.55
N ALA A 224 25.41 28.16 29.30
CA ALA A 224 26.45 28.86 28.56
C ALA A 224 26.08 30.33 28.32
N ALA A 225 24.81 30.68 28.10
CA ALA A 225 24.35 32.06 27.97
C ALA A 225 24.44 32.84 29.29
N GLN A 226 24.14 32.20 30.42
CA GLN A 226 24.33 32.78 31.75
C GLN A 226 25.81 33.03 32.05
N GLU A 227 26.68 32.06 31.75
CA GLU A 227 28.13 32.25 31.79
C GLU A 227 28.59 33.34 30.82
N ARG A 228 27.99 33.41 29.62
CA ARG A 228 28.36 34.42 28.63
C ARG A 228 28.01 35.83 29.04
N ASN A 229 26.84 35.99 29.68
CA ASN A 229 26.31 37.24 30.23
C ASN A 229 26.94 37.63 31.58
N SER A 230 27.88 36.84 32.10
CA SER A 230 28.67 37.24 33.26
C SER A 230 29.42 38.55 32.95
N LEU A 231 29.26 39.53 33.83
CA LEU A 231 29.81 40.87 33.63
C LEU A 231 31.34 40.90 33.66
N MET A 232 31.97 39.94 34.36
CA MET A 232 33.42 39.85 34.55
C MET A 232 33.94 38.59 33.87
N ARG A 233 34.90 38.73 32.96
CA ARG A 233 35.57 37.58 32.34
C ARG A 233 37.09 37.64 32.45
N PRO A 234 37.77 36.51 32.65
CA PRO A 234 39.22 36.45 32.62
C PRO A 234 39.72 36.67 31.19
N ILE A 235 40.57 37.67 31.00
CA ILE A 235 41.34 37.85 29.78
C ILE A 235 42.82 37.63 30.08
N GLN A 236 43.53 37.04 29.13
CA GLN A 236 44.97 36.86 29.24
C GLN A 236 45.67 38.12 28.71
N LEU A 237 46.49 38.74 29.56
CA LEU A 237 47.31 39.90 29.24
C LEU A 237 48.77 39.51 29.42
N GLU A 238 49.59 39.77 28.41
CA GLU A 238 51.03 39.64 28.54
C GLU A 238 51.59 40.92 29.19
N LEU A 239 52.12 40.78 30.40
CA LEU A 239 52.73 41.87 31.16
C LEU A 239 54.18 41.47 31.45
N ASN A 240 55.13 42.26 30.93
CA ASN A 240 56.57 42.05 31.15
C ASN A 240 57.05 40.61 30.83
N GLY A 241 56.53 40.00 29.75
CA GLY A 241 56.88 38.65 29.31
C GLY A 241 56.21 37.51 30.10
N THR A 242 55.25 37.82 30.97
CA THR A 242 54.45 36.83 31.71
C THR A 242 52.97 36.97 31.37
N ILE A 243 52.30 35.85 31.08
CA ILE A 243 50.85 35.84 30.82
C ILE A 243 50.10 35.86 32.14
N VAL A 244 49.34 36.93 32.38
CA VAL A 244 48.52 37.14 33.57
C VAL A 244 47.04 37.11 33.19
N SER A 245 46.24 36.34 33.94
CA SER A 245 44.79 36.29 33.77
C SER A 245 44.13 37.36 34.64
N VAL A 246 43.47 38.34 34.02
CA VAL A 246 42.80 39.46 34.72
C VAL A 246 41.30 39.42 34.41
N ASN A 247 40.46 39.50 35.44
CA ASN A 247 39.01 39.60 35.27
C ASN A 247 38.61 41.02 34.87
N VAL A 248 38.03 41.17 33.68
CA VAL A 248 37.67 42.48 33.10
C VAL A 248 36.18 42.55 32.79
N ASN A 249 35.61 43.75 32.93
CA ASN A 249 34.21 43.98 32.62
C ASN A 249 33.99 43.97 31.10
N VAL A 250 33.19 43.03 30.60
CA VAL A 250 32.98 42.85 29.16
C VAL A 250 32.29 44.06 28.52
N ARG A 251 31.41 44.78 29.24
CA ARG A 251 30.73 45.99 28.72
C ARG A 251 31.71 47.15 28.56
N SER A 252 32.60 47.35 29.52
CA SER A 252 33.63 48.38 29.45
C SER A 252 34.63 48.06 28.33
N LEU A 253 35.02 46.79 28.19
CA LEU A 253 35.94 46.34 27.15
C LEU A 253 35.35 46.52 25.74
N ARG A 254 34.08 46.12 25.52
CA ARG A 254 33.38 46.34 24.24
C ARG A 254 33.27 47.81 23.90
N THR A 255 32.94 48.65 24.88
CA THR A 255 32.85 50.11 24.69
C THR A 255 34.21 50.70 24.28
N ALA A 256 35.30 50.26 24.92
CA ALA A 256 36.66 50.69 24.57
C ALA A 256 37.08 50.25 23.15
N LEU A 257 36.63 49.07 22.71
CA LEU A 257 36.92 48.52 21.37
C LEU A 257 35.92 48.97 20.29
N GLY A 258 34.91 49.77 20.62
CA GLY A 258 33.87 50.19 19.67
C GLY A 258 32.94 49.06 19.21
N LEU A 259 32.85 47.96 19.97
CA LEU A 259 32.03 46.80 19.64
C LEU A 259 30.58 46.96 20.16
N PRO A 260 29.57 46.42 19.45
CA PRO A 260 28.19 46.40 19.92
C PRO A 260 28.04 45.71 21.29
N GLN A 261 27.14 46.21 22.13
CA GLN A 261 26.93 45.66 23.48
C GLN A 261 26.18 44.31 23.48
N HIS A 262 25.51 43.96 22.38
CA HIS A 262 24.81 42.69 22.19
C HIS A 262 25.67 41.71 21.38
N ASP A 263 25.55 40.41 21.63
CA ASP A 263 26.20 39.39 20.79
C ASP A 263 25.50 39.28 19.43
N LEU A 264 26.31 39.28 18.37
CA LEU A 264 25.86 39.23 16.98
C LEU A 264 25.22 37.88 16.58
N PHE A 265 25.52 36.80 17.31
CA PHE A 265 25.01 35.46 17.04
C PHE A 265 24.64 34.76 18.36
N HIS A 266 23.49 35.08 18.93
CA HIS A 266 23.02 34.45 20.16
C HIS A 266 22.64 32.96 19.98
N GLN A 267 22.28 32.53 18.76
CA GLN A 267 21.69 31.20 18.49
C GLN A 267 22.12 30.58 17.13
N GLY A 268 23.23 31.05 16.54
CA GLY A 268 23.60 30.67 15.17
C GLY A 268 22.66 31.29 14.11
N ILE A 269 22.87 30.96 12.84
CA ILE A 269 22.09 31.52 11.70
C ILE A 269 20.75 30.78 11.53
N TYR A 270 20.61 29.59 12.12
CA TYR A 270 19.40 28.77 12.07
C TYR A 270 18.65 28.91 13.38
N ASN A 271 17.71 29.86 13.41
CA ASN A 271 16.79 30.04 14.53
C ASN A 271 15.98 28.75 14.73
N GLY A 272 15.72 28.39 15.99
CA GLY A 272 15.24 27.07 16.41
C GLY A 272 14.10 26.46 15.59
N TYR A 273 13.95 25.14 15.68
CA TYR A 273 12.95 24.41 14.90
C TYR A 273 11.53 24.92 15.18
N VAL A 274 10.99 25.66 14.21
CA VAL A 274 9.58 26.00 14.07
C VAL A 274 9.05 25.12 12.94
N HIS A 275 8.22 24.13 13.27
CA HIS A 275 7.53 23.39 12.24
C HIS A 275 6.62 24.37 11.49
N PRO A 276 6.62 24.39 10.14
CA PRO A 276 5.64 25.19 9.41
C PRO A 276 4.24 24.71 9.80
N ASP A 277 3.45 25.61 10.38
CA ASP A 277 2.00 25.41 10.46
C ASP A 277 1.49 25.52 9.04
N LEU A 278 1.13 24.39 8.43
CA LEU A 278 0.49 24.38 7.11
C LEU A 278 -0.81 25.19 7.23
N ALA A 279 -0.96 26.23 6.41
CA ALA A 279 -2.18 27.02 6.38
C ALA A 279 -3.35 26.10 5.99
N ALA A 280 -4.51 26.31 6.62
CA ALA A 280 -5.74 25.59 6.27
C ALA A 280 -6.10 25.74 4.79
N GLU A 281 -5.68 26.85 4.18
CA GLU A 281 -5.99 27.23 2.81
C GLU A 281 -5.25 26.38 1.76
N ASP A 282 -4.19 25.65 2.16
CA ASP A 282 -3.46 24.71 1.31
C ASP A 282 -4.02 23.27 1.38
N ASP A 283 -5.08 23.03 2.17
CA ASP A 283 -5.80 21.76 2.19
C ASP A 283 -6.60 21.62 0.87
N MET A 284 -5.93 21.16 -0.19
CA MET A 284 -6.64 20.74 -1.41
C MET A 284 -7.61 19.60 -1.06
N GLU A 285 -8.89 19.77 -1.43
CA GLU A 285 -9.87 18.68 -1.41
C GLU A 285 -9.31 17.47 -2.16
N ASP A 286 -9.55 16.29 -1.60
CA ASP A 286 -9.14 15.02 -2.17
C ASP A 286 -10.03 14.74 -3.39
N VAL A 287 -9.74 15.40 -4.51
CA VAL A 287 -10.31 15.04 -5.80
C VAL A 287 -9.70 13.69 -6.14
N GLU A 288 -10.49 12.62 -6.06
CA GLU A 288 -10.15 11.35 -6.69
C GLU A 288 -9.84 11.65 -8.16
N LEU A 289 -8.56 11.80 -8.51
CA LEU A 289 -8.16 11.92 -9.89
C LEU A 289 -8.53 10.58 -10.54
N PRO A 290 -9.49 10.56 -11.48
CA PRO A 290 -9.76 9.35 -12.23
C PRO A 290 -8.45 8.96 -12.88
N TYR A 291 -8.00 7.74 -12.59
CA TYR A 291 -6.75 7.17 -13.08
C TYR A 291 -6.70 7.33 -14.60
N GLN A 292 -6.08 8.40 -15.10
CA GLN A 292 -5.89 8.60 -16.53
C GLN A 292 -4.87 7.56 -16.95
N LYS A 293 -5.39 6.47 -17.54
CA LYS A 293 -4.55 5.47 -18.20
C LYS A 293 -3.76 6.22 -19.25
N ASN A 294 -2.46 6.37 -19.01
CA ASN A 294 -1.49 6.74 -20.03
C ASN A 294 -1.60 5.72 -21.16
N ASN A 295 -2.42 6.05 -22.17
CA ASN A 295 -2.37 5.42 -23.46
C ASN A 295 -1.02 5.79 -24.05
N LYS A 296 -0.03 4.93 -23.83
CA LYS A 296 1.17 4.90 -24.66
C LYS A 296 0.69 4.54 -26.06
N GLU A 297 0.37 5.56 -26.85
CA GLU A 297 0.35 5.46 -28.30
C GLU A 297 1.69 4.87 -28.72
N LYS A 298 1.66 3.62 -29.16
CA LYS A 298 2.73 3.05 -29.94
C LYS A 298 2.69 3.74 -31.30
N THR A 299 3.27 4.93 -31.39
CA THR A 299 3.60 5.51 -32.68
C THR A 299 4.61 4.57 -33.35
N GLN A 300 4.14 3.89 -34.39
CA GLN A 300 4.93 2.97 -35.20
C GLN A 300 6.16 3.71 -35.72
N ARG A 301 7.34 3.36 -35.22
CA ARG A 301 8.60 3.69 -35.89
C ARG A 301 8.66 2.86 -37.18
N LYS A 302 8.22 3.45 -38.29
CA LYS A 302 8.49 2.94 -39.64
C LYS A 302 10.01 2.95 -39.84
N HIS A 303 10.62 1.77 -39.97
CA HIS A 303 11.99 1.65 -40.45
C HIS A 303 12.07 2.18 -41.90
N PRO A 304 13.02 3.06 -42.24
CA PRO A 304 13.25 3.43 -43.63
C PRO A 304 13.88 2.26 -44.39
N LYS A 305 13.29 1.94 -45.54
CA LYS A 305 13.85 0.97 -46.50
C LYS A 305 15.21 1.47 -46.98
N ARG A 306 16.21 0.61 -46.85
CA ARG A 306 17.57 0.80 -47.38
C ARG A 306 17.48 0.83 -48.91
N VAL A 307 17.65 2.01 -49.49
CA VAL A 307 17.82 2.18 -50.95
C VAL A 307 19.22 1.69 -51.30
N VAL A 308 19.29 0.56 -51.99
CA VAL A 308 20.49 0.11 -52.69
C VAL A 308 20.59 0.95 -53.95
N LYS A 309 21.58 1.85 -54.02
CA LYS A 309 22.01 2.41 -55.30
C LYS A 309 23.08 1.49 -55.89
N ARG A 310 22.89 1.20 -57.18
CA ARG A 310 23.87 0.59 -58.09
C ARG A 310 25.14 1.41 -58.15
#